data_AF-A0A0D6QNR2-F1
#
_entry.id   AF-A0A0D6QNR2-F1
#
_cell.length_a   1.000
_cell.length_b   1.000
_cell.length_c   1.000
_cell.angle_alpha   90.00
_cell.angle_beta   90.00
_cell.angle_gamma   90.00
#
_symmetry.space_group_name_H-M   'P 1'
#
loop_
_entity.id
_entity.type
_entity.pdbx_description
1 polymer ?
#
loop_
_entity_poly.entity_id
_entity_poly.type
_entity_poly.pdbx_seq_one_letter_code
_entity_poly.pdbx_strand_id
1 'polypeptide(L)' 'MLHVTATPWAYVQVDGQGVGETPVTRSLAPGTHRVRVSHPRYGARELTVEIAPGRRTDRHANLTLR' A
#
# COMPACT_ATOMS: atom_id res chain seq x y z
N MET A 1 12.13 -2.60 1.34
CA MET A 1 11.39 -2.29 0.10
C MET A 1 9.94 -2.71 0.28
N LEU A 2 8.97 -1.87 -0.07
CA LEU A 2 7.54 -2.17 -0.05
C LEU A 2 7.05 -2.51 -1.47
N HIS A 3 6.24 -3.55 -1.59
CA HIS A 3 5.49 -3.87 -2.81
C HIS A 3 4.01 -4.05 -2.47
N VAL A 4 3.14 -3.29 -3.15
CA VAL A 4 1.69 -3.27 -2.89
C VAL A 4 0.94 -3.66 -4.15
N THR A 5 0.05 -4.63 -4.01
CA THR A 5 -0.93 -5.03 -5.03
C THR A 5 -2.34 -4.93 -4.45
N ALA A 6 -3.35 -4.89 -5.32
CA ALA A 6 -4.74 -4.87 -4.88
C ALA A 6 -5.66 -5.59 -5.88
N THR A 7 -6.78 -6.08 -5.37
CA THR A 7 -7.91 -6.57 -6.17
C THR A 7 -9.19 -5.84 -5.73
N PRO A 8 -9.81 -5.03 -6.60
CA PRO A 8 -9.31 -4.52 -7.89
C PRO A 8 -8.12 -3.55 -7.72
N TRP A 9 -7.69 -2.91 -8.81
CA TRP A 9 -6.68 -1.85 -8.77
C TRP A 9 -7.02 -0.77 -7.74
N ALA A 10 -6.02 -0.05 -7.25
CA ALA A 10 -6.24 1.01 -6.26
C ALA A 10 -5.14 2.08 -6.30
N TYR A 11 -5.49 3.30 -5.93
CA TYR A 11 -4.53 4.35 -5.57
C TYR A 11 -3.84 4.00 -4.26
N VAL A 12 -2.53 4.22 -4.21
CA VAL A 12 -1.69 3.96 -3.05
C VAL A 12 -1.12 5.26 -2.51
N GLN A 13 -1.25 5.45 -1.20
CA GLN A 13 -0.56 6.50 -0.45
C GLN A 13 0.31 5.85 0.62
N VAL A 14 1.51 6.39 0.82
CA VAL A 14 2.43 6.01 1.91
C VAL A 14 2.70 7.25 2.74
N ASP A 15 2.42 7.20 4.03
CA ASP A 15 2.56 8.31 4.98
C ASP A 15 1.86 9.60 4.51
N GLY A 16 0.70 9.43 3.85
CA GLY A 16 -0.09 10.53 3.29
C GLY A 16 0.38 11.05 1.93
N GLN A 17 1.50 10.56 1.40
CA GLN A 17 2.01 10.92 0.07
C GLN A 17 1.47 9.94 -0.98
N GLY A 18 0.87 10.44 -2.07
CA GLY A 18 0.42 9.61 -3.20
C GLY A 18 1.61 9.04 -3.98
N VAL A 19 1.67 7.72 -4.16
CA VAL A 19 2.81 7.04 -4.79
C VAL A 19 2.49 6.34 -6.12
N GLY A 20 1.22 6.34 -6.53
CA GLY A 20 0.73 5.79 -7.79
C GLY A 20 -0.46 4.85 -7.62
N GLU A 21 -0.72 4.04 -8.64
CA GLU A 21 -1.76 3.00 -8.65
C GLU A 21 -1.11 1.60 -8.56
N THR A 22 -1.77 0.64 -7.91
CA THR A 22 -1.27 -0.72 -7.80
C THR A 22 -1.15 -1.39 -9.17
N PRO A 23 -0.07 -2.15 -9.45
CA PRO A 23 1.01 -2.51 -8.52
C PRO A 23 2.04 -1.37 -8.31
N VAL A 24 2.44 -1.15 -7.05
CA VAL A 24 3.48 -0.16 -6.68
C VAL A 24 4.63 -0.85 -5.97
N THR A 25 5.86 -0.56 -6.40
CA THR A 25 7.10 -0.90 -5.67
C THR A 25 7.81 0.38 -5.22
N ARG A 26 8.15 0.50 -3.94
CA ARG A 26 8.89 1.65 -3.39
C ARG A 26 9.94 1.24 -2.37
N SER A 27 11.10 1.89 -2.44
CA SER A 27 12.07 1.87 -1.35
C SER A 27 11.65 2.87 -0.29
N LEU A 28 11.52 2.40 0.95
CA LEU A 28 11.17 3.20 2.12
C LEU A 28 12.28 3.03 3.15
N ALA A 29 12.41 4.01 4.04
CA ALA A 29 13.30 3.89 5.20
C ALA A 29 12.89 2.69 6.06
N PRO A 30 13.82 2.05 6.79
CA PRO A 30 13.44 1.08 7.81
C PRO A 30 12.54 1.72 8.87
N GLY A 31 11.49 1.02 9.27
CA GLY A 31 10.52 1.50 10.27
C GLY A 31 9.08 1.23 9.91
N THR A 32 8.17 1.85 10.66
CA THR A 32 6.72 1.73 10.49
C THR A 32 6.19 2.79 9.53
N HIS A 33 5.42 2.36 8.54
CA HIS A 33 4.78 3.22 7.57
C HIS A 33 3.27 2.97 7.52
N ARG A 34 2.50 4.03 7.27
CA ARG A 34 1.05 3.92 7.04
C ARG A 34 0.77 3.90 5.55
N VAL A 35 0.19 2.81 5.08
CA VAL A 35 -0.21 2.63 3.68
C VAL A 35 -1.73 2.75 3.58
N ARG A 36 -2.21 3.68 2.77
CA ARG A 36 -3.64 3.78 2.42
C ARG A 36 -3.83 3.30 0.99
N VAL A 37 -4.72 2.35 0.80
CA VAL A 37 -5.08 1.77 -0.49
C VAL A 37 -6.54 2.10 -0.76
N SER A 38 -6.85 2.78 -1.85
CA SER A 38 -8.20 3.29 -2.11
C SER A 38 -8.65 3.12 -3.56
N HIS A 39 -9.90 2.75 -3.76
CA HIS A 39 -10.53 2.69 -5.08
C HIS A 39 -11.83 3.52 -5.08
N PRO A 40 -12.14 4.29 -6.14
CA PRO A 40 -13.30 5.17 -6.20
C PRO A 40 -14.63 4.49 -5.84
N ARG A 41 -14.80 3.23 -6.26
CA ARG A 41 -16.02 2.44 -6.01
C ARG A 41 -16.00 1.61 -4.72
N TYR A 42 -14.84 1.14 -4.27
CA TYR A 42 -14.74 0.13 -3.20
C TYR A 42 -14.23 0.73 -1.87
N GLY A 43 -14.08 2.05 -1.80
CA GLY A 43 -13.62 2.74 -0.62
C GLY A 43 -12.12 2.60 -0.40
N ALA A 44 -11.69 2.75 0.85
CA ALA A 44 -10.29 2.75 1.23
C ALA A 44 -10.02 1.80 2.42
N ARG A 45 -8.79 1.28 2.45
CA ARG A 45 -8.24 0.49 3.53
C ARG A 45 -6.89 1.05 3.95
N GLU A 46 -6.68 1.18 5.24
CA GLU A 46 -5.38 1.55 5.80
C GLU A 46 -4.69 0.32 6.39
N LEU A 47 -3.38 0.26 6.18
CA LEU A 47 -2.49 -0.82 6.62
C LEU A 47 -1.28 -0.18 7.28
N THR A 48 -0.90 -0.68 8.46
CA THR A 48 0.40 -0.38 9.04
C THR A 48 1.38 -1.45 8.59
N VAL A 49 2.51 -1.04 8.02
CA VAL A 49 3.54 -1.95 7.52
C VAL A 49 4.87 -1.66 8.19
N GLU A 50 5.60 -2.70 8.55
CA GLU A 50 6.97 -2.61 9.03
C GLU A 50 7.94 -2.93 7.89
N ILE A 51 8.90 -2.04 7.68
CA ILE A 51 9.94 -2.17 6.67
C ILE A 51 11.25 -2.49 7.38
N ALA A 52 11.78 -3.68 7.12
CA ALA A 52 13.09 -4.09 7.60
C ALA A 52 14.18 -3.77 6.56
N PRO A 53 15.41 -3.43 6.98
CA PRO A 53 16.55 -3.25 6.07
C PRO A 53 16.80 -4.49 5.21
N GLY A 54 17.09 -4.29 3.92
CA GLY A 54 17.44 -5.38 3.00
C GLY A 54 16.33 -6.39 2.69
N ARG A 55 15.11 -6.24 3.24
CA ARG A 55 13.98 -7.14 2.98
C ARG A 55 12.92 -6.47 2.11
N ARG A 56 12.23 -7.29 1.31
CA ARG A 56 10.99 -6.91 0.64
C ARG A 56 9.81 -7.23 1.55
N THR A 57 8.91 -6.27 1.71
CA THR A 57 7.63 -6.41 2.38
C THR A 57 6.54 -6.38 1.31
N ASP A 58 5.89 -7.52 1.08
CA ASP A 58 4.78 -7.65 0.15
C ASP A 58 3.44 -7.46 0.88
N ARG A 59 2.54 -6.70 0.26
CA ARG A 59 1.17 -6.47 0.74
C ARG A 59 0.18 -6.57 -0.40
N HIS A 60 -0.91 -7.30 -0.13
CA HIS A 60 -2.06 -7.38 -1.01
C HIS A 60 -3.29 -6.82 -0.30
N ALA A 61 -4.07 -5.99 -0.99
CA ALA A 61 -5.32 -5.44 -0.48
C ALA A 61 -6.51 -5.90 -1.33
N ASN A 62 -7.42 -6.66 -0.72
CA ASN A 62 -8.74 -6.87 -1.30
C ASN A 62 -9.66 -5.71 -0.89
N LEU A 63 -10.24 -5.03 -1.87
CA LEU A 63 -11.23 -3.98 -1.67
C LEU A 63 -12.60 -4.48 -2.15
N THR A 64 -13.56 -4.49 -1.24
CA THR A 64 -14.93 -4.92 -1.49
C THR A 64 -15.90 -3.82 -1.08
N LEU A 65 -17.08 -3.79 -1.70
CA LEU A 65 -18.17 -2.99 -1.17
C LEU A 65 -18.50 -3.53 0.23
N ARG A 66 -18.71 -2.63 1.18
CA ARG A 66 -19.18 -2.99 2.52
C ARG A 66 -20.69 -3.18 2.52
#